data_AF-A0A7I0J6F0-F1
#
_entry.id   AF-A0A7I0J6F0-F1
#
_cell.length_a   1.000
_cell.length_b   1.000
_cell.length_c   1.000
_cell.angle_alpha   90.00
_cell.angle_beta   90.00
_cell.angle_gamma   90.00
#
_symmetry.space_group_name_H-M   'P 1'
#
loop_
_entity.id
_entity.type
_entity.pdbx_description
1 polymer ?
#
loop_
_entity_poly.entity_id
_entity_poly.type
_entity_poly.pdbx_seq_one_letter_code
_entity_poly.pdbx_strand_id
1 'polypeptide(L)'
;KALVKLAPPELEMTEIPFKDLPLYSYDYDADFPPVAQEFKKAIASVQAVLFVTPEYNRSIPGGLKNAIDWASRPYGKNSFARKPTAVIGTSPGAIA
;
A
#
# COMPACT_ATOMS: atom_id res chain seq x y z
N LYS A 1 2.53 -8.66 14.38
CA LYS A 1 3.01 -9.37 13.17
C LYS A 1 2.55 -10.83 13.16
N ALA A 2 1.23 -11.09 13.08
CA ALA A 2 0.70 -12.47 13.07
C ALA A 2 0.89 -13.13 11.69
N LEU A 3 0.57 -12.42 10.61
CA LEU A 3 0.72 -12.91 9.23
C LEU A 3 2.17 -13.29 8.90
N VAL A 4 3.15 -12.49 9.33
CA VAL A 4 4.59 -12.81 9.17
C VAL A 4 4.97 -14.12 9.86
N LYS A 5 4.34 -14.44 11.00
CA LYS A 5 4.61 -15.70 11.74
C LYS A 5 3.91 -16.91 11.12
N LEU A 6 2.79 -16.68 10.42
CA LEU A 6 2.00 -17.71 9.76
C LEU A 6 2.42 -17.90 8.29
N ALA A 7 3.28 -17.02 7.77
CA ALA A 7 3.80 -17.12 6.43
C ALA A 7 4.54 -18.45 6.26
N PRO A 8 4.27 -19.19 5.17
CA PRO A 8 5.02 -20.39 4.86
C PRO A 8 6.48 -20.03 4.54
N PRO A 9 7.44 -20.97 4.64
CA PRO A 9 8.87 -20.67 4.46
C PRO A 9 9.24 -20.05 3.11
N GLU A 10 8.43 -20.28 2.07
CA GLU A 10 8.60 -19.73 0.73
C GLU A 10 8.21 -18.25 0.64
N LEU A 11 7.58 -17.68 1.67
CA LEU A 11 7.05 -16.33 1.67
C LEU A 11 7.76 -15.45 2.71
N GLU A 12 8.60 -14.54 2.22
CA GLU A 12 9.20 -13.49 3.03
C GLU A 12 8.30 -12.25 3.03
N MET A 13 7.90 -11.79 4.22
CA MET A 13 7.06 -10.60 4.38
C MET A 13 7.86 -9.43 4.95
N THR A 14 7.81 -8.30 4.25
CA THR A 14 8.27 -7.01 4.76
C THR A 14 7.11 -6.02 4.82
N GLU A 15 7.12 -5.16 5.84
CA GLU A 15 6.17 -4.05 5.93
C GLU A 15 6.68 -2.89 5.06
N ILE A 16 5.79 -2.29 4.27
CA ILE A 16 6.08 -1.09 3.47
C ILE A 16 5.40 0.09 4.17
N PRO A 17 6.15 0.98 4.85
CA PRO A 17 5.56 2.11 5.55
C PRO A 17 5.10 3.18 4.55
N PHE A 18 3.96 3.81 4.85
CA PHE A 18 3.43 4.94 4.08
C PHE A 18 2.98 6.12 4.96
N LYS A 19 3.29 6.05 6.27
CA LYS A 19 2.83 7.03 7.28
C LYS A 19 3.33 8.46 7.01
N ASP A 20 4.51 8.58 6.39
CA ASP A 20 5.20 9.85 6.17
C ASP A 20 4.91 10.43 4.76
N LEU A 21 4.02 9.77 3.98
CA LEU A 21 3.59 10.30 2.69
C LEU A 21 2.75 11.56 2.92
N PRO A 22 3.07 12.69 2.25
CA PRO A 22 2.19 13.84 2.25
C PRO A 22 0.88 13.51 1.53
N LEU A 23 -0.12 14.39 1.62
CA LEU A 23 -1.31 14.26 0.79
C LEU A 23 -0.90 14.35 -0.68
N TYR A 24 -1.36 13.40 -1.49
CA TYR A 24 -1.08 13.40 -2.92
C TYR A 24 -1.67 14.65 -3.58
N SER A 25 -0.85 15.29 -4.42
CA SER A 25 -1.26 16.31 -5.39
C SER A 25 -0.61 16.00 -6.72
N TYR A 26 -1.32 16.31 -7.81
CA TYR A 26 -0.79 16.19 -9.17
C TYR A 26 0.45 17.05 -9.39
N ASP A 27 0.63 18.12 -8.60
CA ASP A 27 1.80 19.00 -8.70
C ASP A 27 3.12 18.27 -8.44
N TYR A 28 3.08 17.17 -7.69
CA TYR A 28 4.25 16.32 -7.45
C TYR A 28 4.57 15.38 -8.61
N ASP A 29 3.71 15.25 -9.64
CA ASP A 29 3.92 14.27 -10.70
C ASP A 29 5.20 14.56 -11.52
N ALA A 30 5.67 15.82 -11.52
CA ALA A 30 6.90 16.24 -12.18
C ALA A 30 8.18 15.97 -11.35
N ASP A 31 8.07 16.05 -10.02
CA ASP A 31 9.18 15.81 -9.09
C ASP A 31 8.65 15.23 -7.77
N PHE A 32 8.78 13.92 -7.64
CA PHE A 32 8.26 13.20 -6.48
C PHE A 32 9.13 13.47 -5.25
N PRO A 33 8.55 13.73 -4.07
CA PRO A 33 9.35 13.86 -2.85
C PRO A 33 10.07 12.52 -2.55
N PRO A 34 11.26 12.54 -1.91
CA PRO A 34 12.05 11.34 -1.66
C PRO A 34 11.26 10.20 -1.01
N VAL A 35 10.42 10.52 -0.02
CA VAL A 35 9.56 9.55 0.68
C VAL A 35 8.60 8.81 -0.26
N ALA A 36 8.07 9.50 -1.30
CA ALA A 36 7.21 8.87 -2.29
C ALA A 36 8.01 8.01 -3.27
N GLN A 37 9.23 8.42 -3.62
CA GLN A 37 10.12 7.62 -4.46
C GLN A 37 10.53 6.32 -3.76
N GLU A 38 10.91 6.40 -2.48
CA GLU A 38 11.25 5.25 -1.65
C GLU A 38 10.07 4.28 -1.50
N PHE A 39 8.89 4.81 -1.22
CA PHE A 39 7.66 4.03 -1.14
C PHE A 39 7.37 3.29 -2.46
N LYS A 40 7.46 3.98 -3.60
CA LYS A 40 7.27 3.39 -4.92
C LYS A 40 8.31 2.31 -5.23
N LYS A 41 9.57 2.53 -4.83
CA LYS A 41 10.66 1.57 -5.01
C LYS A 41 10.44 0.31 -4.16
N ALA A 42 9.99 0.47 -2.91
CA ALA A 42 9.69 -0.64 -2.02
C ALA A 42 8.56 -1.53 -2.56
N ILE A 43 7.51 -0.93 -3.15
CA ILE A 43 6.45 -1.70 -3.83
C ILE A 43 7.02 -2.39 -5.07
N ALA A 44 7.84 -1.70 -5.86
CA ALA A 44 8.41 -2.25 -7.08
C ALA A 44 9.29 -3.49 -6.79
N SER A 45 10.01 -3.52 -5.66
CA SER A 45 10.91 -4.61 -5.27
C SER A 45 10.22 -5.89 -4.78
N VAL A 46 8.94 -5.85 -4.40
CA VAL A 46 8.23 -7.05 -3.93
C VAL A 46 7.51 -7.78 -5.06
N GLN A 47 7.34 -9.09 -4.93
CA GLN A 47 6.68 -9.90 -5.96
C GLN A 47 5.14 -9.84 -5.86
N ALA A 48 4.60 -9.61 -4.67
CA ALA A 48 3.16 -9.53 -4.39
C ALA A 48 2.88 -8.48 -3.31
N VAL A 49 1.63 -8.05 -3.21
CA VAL A 49 1.19 -7.06 -2.21
C VAL A 49 0.01 -7.62 -1.41
N LEU A 50 0.10 -7.56 -0.08
CA LEU A 50 -1.01 -7.86 0.82
C LEU A 50 -1.42 -6.56 1.54
N PHE A 51 -2.63 -6.09 1.28
CA PHE A 51 -3.21 -4.98 2.02
C PHE A 51 -3.82 -5.49 3.32
N VAL A 52 -3.36 -4.97 4.45
CA VAL A 52 -3.93 -5.22 5.77
C VAL A 52 -4.59 -3.93 6.23
N THR A 53 -5.93 -3.88 6.25
CA THR A 53 -6.65 -2.63 6.46
C THR A 53 -7.85 -2.80 7.39
N PRO A 54 -8.07 -1.87 8.35
CA PRO A 54 -9.38 -1.75 8.98
C PRO A 54 -10.39 -1.17 7.97
N GLU A 55 -11.66 -1.18 8.36
CA GLU A 55 -12.71 -0.44 7.66
C GLU A 55 -13.06 0.82 8.45
N TYR A 56 -13.03 1.98 7.79
CA TYR A 56 -13.52 3.25 8.33
C TYR A 56 -14.73 3.72 7.52
N ASN A 57 -15.89 3.82 8.17
CA ASN A 57 -17.14 4.30 7.57
C ASN A 57 -17.49 3.58 6.26
N ARG A 58 -17.47 2.24 6.24
CA ARG A 58 -17.78 1.42 5.04
C ARG A 58 -16.79 1.62 3.88
N SER A 59 -15.55 2.01 4.17
CA SER A 59 -14.51 2.22 3.18
C SER A 59 -13.11 1.95 3.73
N ILE A 60 -12.11 2.06 2.85
CA ILE A 60 -10.71 2.02 3.24
C ILE A 60 -10.30 3.31 3.96
N PRO A 61 -9.30 3.27 4.86
CA PRO A 61 -8.77 4.47 5.50
C PRO A 61 -8.22 5.46 4.45
N GLY A 62 -8.47 6.75 4.67
CA GLY A 62 -7.98 7.80 3.77
C GLY A 62 -6.46 7.77 3.57
N GLY A 63 -5.69 7.44 4.60
CA GLY A 63 -4.23 7.27 4.48
C GLY A 63 -3.82 6.13 3.55
N LEU A 64 -4.57 5.01 3.55
CA LEU A 64 -4.32 3.91 2.62
C LEU A 64 -4.66 4.33 1.18
N LYS A 65 -5.79 5.01 0.98
CA LYS A 65 -6.15 5.55 -0.34
C LYS A 65 -5.10 6.53 -0.87
N ASN A 66 -4.59 7.41 0.00
CA ASN A 66 -3.51 8.34 -0.34
C ASN A 66 -2.23 7.60 -0.77
N ALA A 67 -1.84 6.55 -0.05
CA ALA A 67 -0.70 5.71 -0.43
C ALA A 67 -0.92 5.03 -1.80
N ILE A 68 -2.14 4.55 -2.07
CA ILE A 68 -2.50 3.97 -3.37
C ILE A 68 -2.36 5.02 -4.49
N ASP A 69 -2.79 6.26 -4.24
CA ASP A 69 -2.68 7.35 -5.21
C ASP A 69 -1.22 7.64 -5.56
N TRP A 70 -0.35 7.81 -4.57
CA TRP A 70 1.10 7.98 -4.77
C TRP A 70 1.73 6.86 -5.62
N ALA A 71 1.41 5.61 -5.32
CA ALA A 71 1.99 4.48 -6.04
C ALA A 71 1.42 4.31 -7.46
N SER A 72 0.20 4.79 -7.72
CA SER A 72 -0.44 4.71 -9.03
C SER A 72 0.12 5.70 -10.06
N ARG A 73 0.83 6.74 -9.60
CA ARG A 73 1.31 7.87 -10.40
C ARG A 73 2.84 7.85 -10.57
N PRO A 74 3.39 8.53 -11.59
CA PRO A 74 2.69 9.22 -12.68
C PRO A 74 2.01 8.21 -13.62
N TYR A 75 1.17 8.72 -14.53
CA TYR A 75 0.44 7.88 -15.48
C TYR A 75 1.38 6.93 -16.24
N GLY A 76 1.00 5.65 -16.34
CA GLY A 76 1.82 4.60 -16.96
C GLY A 76 2.96 4.06 -16.09
N LYS A 77 3.14 4.55 -14.85
CA LYS A 77 4.20 4.11 -13.91
C LYS A 77 3.62 3.62 -12.57
N ASN A 78 2.46 2.97 -12.63
CA ASN A 78 1.82 2.38 -11.46
C ASN A 78 2.67 1.25 -10.87
N SER A 79 3.12 1.42 -9.62
CA SER A 79 3.98 0.45 -8.92
C SER A 79 3.27 -0.86 -8.60
N PHE A 80 1.93 -0.87 -8.53
CA PHE A 80 1.13 -2.09 -8.31
C PHE A 80 0.83 -2.88 -9.58
N ALA A 81 1.16 -2.33 -10.75
CA ALA A 81 0.78 -2.94 -12.02
C ALA A 81 1.25 -4.40 -12.11
N ARG A 82 0.30 -5.30 -12.36
CA ARG A 82 0.52 -6.74 -12.56
C ARG A 82 1.12 -7.49 -11.37
N LYS A 83 1.14 -6.90 -10.17
CA LYS A 83 1.53 -7.60 -8.94
C LYS A 83 0.32 -8.39 -8.41
N PRO A 84 0.45 -9.71 -8.16
CA PRO A 84 -0.54 -10.45 -7.39
C PRO A 84 -0.86 -9.70 -6.09
N THR A 85 -2.15 -9.50 -5.84
CA THR A 85 -2.62 -8.65 -4.75
C THR A 85 -3.72 -9.34 -3.97
N ALA A 86 -3.66 -9.26 -2.65
CA ALA A 86 -4.70 -9.72 -1.75
C ALA A 86 -5.05 -8.64 -0.72
N VAL A 87 -6.24 -8.73 -0.13
CA VAL A 87 -6.71 -7.82 0.92
C VAL A 87 -7.21 -8.66 2.09
N ILE A 88 -6.80 -8.29 3.29
CA ILE A 88 -7.35 -8.82 4.54
C ILE A 88 -7.69 -7.64 5.46
N GLY A 89 -8.81 -7.74 6.15
CA GLY A 89 -9.24 -6.74 7.09
C GLY A 89 -9.81 -7.37 8.34
N THR A 90 -9.83 -6.59 9.41
CA THR A 90 -10.57 -6.92 10.62
C THR A 90 -11.27 -5.67 11.11
N SER A 91 -12.53 -5.83 11.51
CA SER A 91 -13.34 -4.80 12.13
C SER A 91 -13.97 -5.40 13.39
N PRO A 92 -14.03 -4.68 14.51
CA PRO A 92 -14.80 -5.11 15.67
C PRO A 92 -16.32 -5.15 15.41
N GLY A 93 -16.79 -4.47 14.35
CA GLY A 93 -18.21 -4.41 14.00
C GLY A 93 -18.71 -5.71 13.38
N ALA A 94 -19.90 -6.16 13.80
CA ALA A 94 -20.53 -7.39 13.31
C ALA A 94 -21.18 -7.27 11.92
N ILE A 95 -21.00 -6.14 11.23
CA ILE A 95 -21.62 -5.87 9.93
C ILE A 95 -20.47 -5.70 8.93
N ALA A 96 -20.30 -6.71 8.09
CA ALA A 96 -19.52 -6.67 6.85
C ALA A 96 -20.41 -6.22 5.69
#